data_AF-A0A950D0A6-F1
#
_entry.id   AF-A0A950D0A6-F1
#
_cell.length_a   1.000
_cell.length_b   1.000
_cell.length_c   1.000
_cell.angle_alpha   90.00
_cell.angle_beta   90.00
_cell.angle_gamma   90.00
#
_symmetry.space_group_name_H-M   'P 1'
#
loop_
_entity.id
_entity.type
_entity.pdbx_description
1 polymer ?
#
loop_
_entity_poly.entity_id
_entity_poly.type
_entity_poly.pdbx_seq_one_letter_code
_entity_poly.pdbx_strand_id
1 'polypeptide(L)'
;MIRPRLVLATFAVLCLGAATGADAAEFAGALFAQSQAIDAHRGPGMYLNLYKLAPVLAIYLLWTRTSYWVDDDARELNNLKLELWNCLIFFSGLLGLAMVWVIPIYFLGLILLLLAYFVPLFAYIHSRNQAVPDEDRVLTPYHLGEVMNGLLRRAGMKPIFNRGEAAVDRTGPPIVFIGKSQGSPKEDPARVAQAEESRSYMSAKELVYDAVLRRATDIHLEPTSERLSTRYRIDGILHAAEPFDR
;
A
#
# COMPACT_ATOMS: atom_id res chain seq x y z
N MET A 1 -55.32 -27.54 40.02
CA MET A 1 -54.36 -28.63 40.35
C MET A 1 -53.09 -28.43 39.54
N ILE A 2 -52.08 -27.80 40.14
CA ILE A 2 -50.76 -27.57 39.51
C ILE A 2 -50.04 -28.92 39.52
N ARG A 3 -49.66 -29.45 38.35
CA ARG A 3 -49.00 -30.76 38.24
C ARG A 3 -47.54 -30.61 38.68
N PRO A 4 -47.14 -31.12 39.86
CA PRO A 4 -45.81 -30.87 40.44
C PRO A 4 -44.66 -31.40 39.57
N ARG A 5 -44.94 -32.41 38.74
CA ARG A 5 -43.98 -33.01 37.81
C ARG A 5 -43.57 -32.07 36.67
N LEU A 6 -44.45 -31.17 36.23
CA LEU A 6 -44.15 -30.21 35.16
C LEU A 6 -43.29 -29.05 35.67
N VAL A 7 -43.51 -28.61 36.91
CA VAL A 7 -42.71 -27.55 37.56
C VAL A 7 -41.28 -28.04 37.86
N LEU A 8 -41.13 -29.30 38.27
CA LEU A 8 -39.82 -29.89 38.52
C LEU A 8 -39.01 -30.07 37.22
N ALA A 9 -39.68 -30.44 36.12
CA ALA A 9 -39.05 -30.61 34.82
C ALA A 9 -38.62 -29.27 34.21
N THR A 10 -39.45 -28.22 34.32
CA THR A 10 -39.05 -26.88 33.85
C THR A 10 -37.91 -26.31 34.70
N PHE A 11 -37.92 -26.51 36.02
CA PHE A 11 -36.81 -26.08 36.88
C PHE A 11 -35.51 -26.83 36.58
N ALA A 12 -35.56 -28.15 36.35
CA ALA A 12 -34.40 -28.95 35.99
C ALA A 12 -33.81 -28.55 34.63
N VAL A 13 -34.65 -28.28 33.62
CA VAL A 13 -34.22 -27.79 32.30
C VAL A 13 -33.62 -26.38 32.39
N LEU A 14 -34.15 -25.52 33.27
CA LEU A 14 -33.63 -24.17 33.50
C LEU A 14 -32.28 -24.21 34.24
N CYS A 15 -32.11 -25.10 35.21
CA CYS A 15 -30.83 -25.31 35.91
C CYS A 15 -29.77 -25.98 35.03
N LEU A 16 -30.14 -26.96 34.21
CA LEU A 16 -29.23 -27.59 33.24
C LEU A 16 -28.83 -26.61 32.12
N GLY A 17 -29.77 -25.79 31.63
CA GLY A 17 -29.48 -24.73 30.67
C GLY A 17 -28.55 -23.64 31.23
N ALA A 18 -28.74 -23.25 32.50
CA ALA A 18 -27.87 -22.30 33.18
C ALA A 18 -26.46 -22.86 33.44
N ALA A 19 -26.33 -24.14 33.78
CA ALA A 19 -25.03 -24.80 33.97
C ALA A 19 -24.24 -24.91 32.66
N THR A 20 -24.90 -25.31 31.55
CA THR A 20 -24.24 -25.34 30.23
C THR A 20 -23.86 -23.96 29.71
N GLY A 21 -24.61 -22.92 30.08
CA GLY A 21 -24.28 -21.53 29.77
C GLY A 21 -23.09 -21.01 30.58
N ALA A 22 -22.92 -21.46 31.82
CA ALA A 22 -21.81 -21.08 32.69
C ALA A 22 -20.47 -21.66 32.19
N ASP A 23 -20.43 -22.95 31.82
CA ASP A 23 -19.21 -23.58 31.28
C ASP A 23 -18.81 -23.00 29.91
N ALA A 24 -19.79 -22.70 29.05
CA ALA A 24 -19.55 -22.02 27.77
C ALA A 24 -19.07 -20.57 27.96
N ALA A 25 -19.57 -19.88 28.99
CA ALA A 25 -19.14 -18.53 29.36
C ALA A 25 -17.74 -18.52 29.98
N GLU A 26 -17.36 -19.54 30.74
CA GLU A 26 -15.98 -19.72 31.24
C GLU A 26 -15.00 -20.03 30.11
N PHE A 27 -15.38 -20.88 29.16
CA PHE A 27 -14.55 -21.19 27.99
C PHE A 27 -14.40 -19.98 27.06
N ALA A 28 -15.50 -19.27 26.80
CA ALA A 28 -15.50 -17.99 26.09
C ALA A 28 -14.65 -16.95 26.84
N GLY A 29 -14.83 -16.82 28.15
CA GLY A 29 -14.06 -15.93 29.01
C GLY A 29 -12.56 -16.20 28.92
N ALA A 30 -12.14 -17.46 28.99
CA ALA A 30 -10.73 -17.84 28.85
C ALA A 30 -10.14 -17.56 27.45
N LEU A 31 -10.95 -17.68 26.40
CA LEU A 31 -10.53 -17.40 25.01
C LEU A 31 -10.45 -15.88 24.74
N PHE A 32 -11.44 -15.12 25.23
CA PHE A 32 -11.60 -13.68 25.00
C PHE A 32 -10.81 -12.80 25.97
N ALA A 33 -10.47 -13.29 27.15
CA ALA A 33 -9.73 -12.53 28.16
C ALA A 33 -8.30 -12.22 27.71
N GLN A 34 -7.83 -11.02 28.07
CA GLN A 34 -6.47 -10.58 27.82
C GLN A 34 -5.43 -11.33 28.68
N SER A 35 -5.85 -11.81 29.86
CA SER A 35 -5.07 -12.73 30.70
C SER A 35 -6.00 -13.77 31.31
N GLN A 36 -5.54 -15.02 31.45
CA GLN A 36 -6.27 -16.01 32.25
C GLN A 36 -6.22 -15.56 33.71
N ALA A 37 -7.38 -15.59 34.39
CA ALA A 37 -7.48 -15.23 35.79
C ALA A 37 -6.41 -15.97 36.62
N ILE A 38 -5.87 -15.24 37.59
CA ILE A 38 -4.68 -15.53 38.38
C ILE A 38 -4.93 -16.74 39.29
N ASP A 39 -5.02 -17.96 38.76
CA ASP A 39 -5.11 -19.17 39.59
C ASP A 39 -4.32 -20.38 39.07
N ALA A 40 -3.56 -20.24 37.98
CA ALA A 40 -2.64 -21.28 37.55
C ALA A 40 -1.22 -20.96 38.03
N HIS A 41 -0.63 -21.88 38.80
CA HIS A 41 0.78 -21.90 39.18
C HIS A 41 1.67 -21.31 38.09
N ARG A 42 2.47 -20.28 38.43
CA ARG A 42 3.45 -19.67 37.51
C ARG A 42 4.48 -20.73 37.11
N GLY A 43 4.20 -21.47 36.04
CA GLY A 43 5.11 -22.41 35.41
C GLY A 43 6.24 -21.68 34.67
N PRO A 44 7.32 -22.38 34.31
CA PRO A 44 8.42 -21.78 33.54
C PRO A 44 7.93 -21.52 32.11
N GLY A 45 7.56 -20.28 31.79
CA GLY A 45 7.05 -19.92 30.46
C GLY A 45 6.87 -18.42 30.25
N MET A 46 6.99 -17.99 28.99
CA MET A 46 6.96 -16.60 28.49
C MET A 46 5.82 -15.76 29.10
N TYR A 47 6.14 -14.59 29.67
CA TYR A 47 5.19 -13.66 30.30
C TYR A 47 4.08 -13.12 29.36
N LEU A 48 4.28 -13.24 28.05
CA LEU A 48 3.34 -12.77 27.03
C LEU A 48 2.90 -13.93 26.14
N ASN A 49 1.61 -13.98 25.84
CA ASN A 49 1.08 -14.89 24.83
C ASN A 49 1.53 -14.41 23.43
N LEU A 50 2.55 -15.07 22.88
CA LEU A 50 3.16 -14.72 21.59
C LEU A 50 2.15 -14.70 20.44
N TYR A 51 1.13 -15.57 20.47
CA TYR A 51 0.09 -15.63 19.44
C TYR A 51 -0.82 -14.40 19.47
N LYS A 52 -1.09 -13.84 20.66
CA LYS A 52 -1.88 -12.61 20.80
C LYS A 52 -1.05 -11.35 20.51
N LEU A 53 0.25 -11.40 20.81
CA LEU A 53 1.19 -10.30 20.57
C LEU A 53 1.58 -10.16 19.10
N ALA A 54 1.82 -11.27 18.40
CA ALA A 54 2.26 -11.28 17.00
C ALA A 54 1.39 -10.42 16.04
N PRO A 55 0.04 -10.51 16.04
CA PRO A 55 -0.79 -9.67 15.18
C PRO A 55 -0.74 -8.19 15.58
N VAL A 56 -0.67 -7.87 16.88
CA VAL A 56 -0.53 -6.47 17.34
C VAL A 56 0.80 -5.89 16.86
N LEU A 57 1.88 -6.67 16.95
CA LEU A 57 3.20 -6.28 16.45
C LEU A 57 3.20 -6.11 14.93
N ALA A 58 2.56 -7.03 14.19
CA ALA A 58 2.43 -6.92 12.75
C ALA A 58 1.68 -5.64 12.33
N ILE A 59 0.55 -5.33 12.99
CA ILE A 59 -0.20 -4.10 12.75
C ILE A 59 0.64 -2.87 13.11
N TYR A 60 1.39 -2.91 14.22
CA TYR A 60 2.31 -1.83 14.59
C TYR A 60 3.36 -1.56 13.52
N LEU A 61 4.01 -2.61 13.00
CA LEU A 61 5.02 -2.47 11.93
C LEU A 61 4.41 -2.00 10.61
N LEU A 62 3.20 -2.46 10.29
CA LEU A 62 2.46 -1.94 9.13
C LEU A 62 2.12 -0.47 9.31
N TRP A 63 1.64 -0.08 10.49
CA TRP A 63 1.29 1.30 10.81
C TRP A 63 2.49 2.25 10.71
N THR A 64 3.66 1.87 11.23
CA THR A 64 4.88 2.69 11.11
C THR A 64 5.32 2.82 9.65
N ARG A 65 5.30 1.72 8.89
CA ARG A 65 5.57 1.72 7.44
C ARG A 65 4.62 2.64 6.69
N THR A 66 3.31 2.58 6.98
CA THR A 66 2.31 3.43 6.30
C THR A 66 2.37 4.88 6.76
N SER A 67 2.70 5.16 8.02
CA SER A 67 2.88 6.53 8.50
C SER A 67 4.02 7.23 7.76
N TYR A 68 5.12 6.50 7.54
CA TYR A 68 6.23 7.01 6.72
C TYR A 68 5.82 7.24 5.27
N TRP A 69 5.08 6.31 4.67
CA TRP A 69 4.58 6.46 3.30
C TRP A 69 3.67 7.68 3.14
N VAL A 70 2.77 7.94 4.11
CA VAL A 70 1.89 9.11 4.05
C VAL A 70 2.66 10.43 4.20
N ASP A 71 3.68 10.49 5.06
CA ASP A 71 4.50 11.71 5.18
C ASP A 71 5.22 12.03 3.87
N ASP A 72 5.82 11.03 3.23
CA ASP A 72 6.54 11.18 1.95
C ASP A 72 5.59 11.58 0.82
N ASP A 73 4.46 10.86 0.67
CA ASP A 73 3.46 11.13 -0.37
C ASP A 73 2.79 12.52 -0.19
N ALA A 74 2.50 12.92 1.05
CA ALA A 74 1.95 14.25 1.32
C ALA A 74 2.93 15.39 0.99
N ARG A 75 4.25 15.16 1.12
CA ARG A 75 5.30 16.10 0.73
C ARG A 75 5.44 16.19 -0.78
N GLU A 76 5.45 15.06 -1.47
CA GLU A 76 5.53 15.00 -2.93
C GLU A 76 4.34 15.70 -3.61
N LEU A 77 3.14 15.54 -3.06
CA LEU A 77 1.92 16.18 -3.57
C LEU A 77 1.75 17.65 -3.13
N ASN A 78 2.72 18.21 -2.38
CA ASN A 78 2.69 19.58 -1.83
C ASN A 78 1.34 19.93 -1.17
N ASN A 79 0.81 19.02 -0.34
CA ASN A 79 -0.52 19.17 0.23
C ASN A 79 -0.53 20.20 1.37
N LEU A 80 -1.39 21.21 1.28
CA LEU A 80 -1.55 22.28 2.28
C LEU A 80 -1.91 21.77 3.70
N LYS A 81 -2.43 20.54 3.80
CA LYS A 81 -2.86 19.91 5.06
C LYS A 81 -1.92 18.77 5.52
N LEU A 82 -0.65 18.80 5.12
CA LEU A 82 0.35 17.78 5.47
C LEU A 82 0.39 17.50 6.98
N GLU A 83 0.51 18.56 7.80
CA GLU A 83 0.61 18.41 9.25
C GLU A 83 -0.62 17.73 9.86
N LEU A 84 -1.82 18.06 9.36
CA LEU A 84 -3.08 17.49 9.83
C LEU A 84 -3.16 16.00 9.53
N TRP A 85 -2.80 15.57 8.31
CA TRP A 85 -2.83 14.15 7.94
C TRP A 85 -1.83 13.33 8.74
N ASN A 86 -0.61 13.86 8.92
CA ASN A 86 0.42 13.20 9.74
C ASN A 86 -0.01 13.06 11.19
N CYS A 87 -0.55 14.13 11.80
CA CYS A 87 -1.05 14.08 13.17
C CYS A 87 -2.22 13.08 13.28
N LEU A 88 -3.18 13.13 12.36
CA LEU A 88 -4.35 12.26 12.40
C LEU A 88 -3.95 10.78 12.33
N ILE A 89 -3.07 10.39 11.41
CA ILE A 89 -2.64 8.99 11.23
C ILE A 89 -1.73 8.53 12.38
N PHE A 90 -0.86 9.42 12.87
CA PHE A 90 0.01 9.10 14.00
C PHE A 90 -0.80 8.89 15.29
N PHE A 91 -1.63 9.87 15.66
CA PHE A 91 -2.39 9.81 16.92
C PHE A 91 -3.49 8.76 16.89
N SER A 92 -4.12 8.50 15.75
CA SER A 92 -5.11 7.43 15.62
C SER A 92 -4.50 6.04 15.81
N GLY A 93 -3.33 5.76 15.20
CA GLY A 93 -2.62 4.50 15.41
C GLY A 93 -2.13 4.34 16.86
N LEU A 94 -1.60 5.41 17.46
CA LEU A 94 -1.20 5.41 18.86
C LEU A 94 -2.39 5.16 19.80
N LEU A 95 -3.54 5.80 19.54
CA LEU A 95 -4.77 5.59 20.28
C LEU A 95 -5.28 4.15 20.13
N GLY A 96 -5.27 3.61 18.91
CA GLY A 96 -5.63 2.22 18.65
C GLY A 96 -4.76 1.23 19.43
N LEU A 97 -3.45 1.48 19.50
CA LEU A 97 -2.53 0.65 20.28
C LEU A 97 -2.83 0.74 21.78
N ALA A 98 -3.09 1.94 22.29
CA ALA A 98 -3.48 2.12 23.69
C ALA A 98 -4.76 1.34 24.03
N MET A 99 -5.76 1.33 23.14
CA MET A 99 -7.01 0.60 23.34
C MET A 99 -6.83 -0.90 23.51
N VAL A 100 -5.85 -1.51 22.82
CA VAL A 100 -5.53 -2.94 22.99
C VAL A 100 -5.07 -3.26 24.41
N TRP A 101 -4.35 -2.35 25.06
CA TRP A 101 -3.83 -2.57 26.42
C TRP A 101 -4.81 -2.18 27.52
N VAL A 102 -5.72 -1.24 27.24
CA VAL A 102 -6.72 -0.77 28.21
C VAL A 102 -7.94 -1.70 28.25
N ILE A 103 -8.33 -2.28 27.12
CA ILE A 103 -9.55 -3.08 27.03
C ILE A 103 -9.26 -4.54 27.38
N PRO A 104 -9.86 -5.09 28.46
CA PRO A 104 -9.58 -6.45 28.94
C PRO A 104 -10.06 -7.57 27.99
N ILE A 105 -10.79 -7.20 26.94
CA ILE A 105 -11.31 -8.09 25.89
C ILE A 105 -10.41 -7.96 24.66
N TYR A 106 -9.60 -8.99 24.41
CA TYR A 106 -8.55 -8.94 23.38
C TYR A 106 -9.07 -8.62 21.97
N PHE A 107 -10.13 -9.31 21.53
CA PHE A 107 -10.68 -9.11 20.18
C PHE A 107 -11.31 -7.75 20.00
N LEU A 108 -11.94 -7.20 21.05
CA LEU A 108 -12.52 -5.86 20.99
C LEU A 108 -11.41 -4.81 20.85
N GLY A 109 -10.34 -4.93 21.64
CA GLY A 109 -9.16 -4.08 21.50
C GLY A 109 -8.54 -4.18 20.09
N LEU A 110 -8.43 -5.40 19.55
CA LEU A 110 -7.88 -5.63 18.21
C LEU A 110 -8.74 -5.01 17.10
N ILE A 111 -10.07 -5.17 17.17
CA ILE A 111 -11.00 -4.54 16.22
C ILE A 111 -10.91 -3.03 16.29
N LEU A 112 -10.83 -2.46 17.49
CA LEU A 112 -10.70 -1.01 17.68
C LEU A 112 -9.35 -0.50 17.16
N LEU A 113 -8.26 -1.25 17.34
CA LEU A 113 -6.97 -0.94 16.72
C LEU A 113 -7.08 -0.92 15.19
N LEU A 114 -7.70 -1.95 14.59
CA LEU A 114 -7.88 -2.02 13.15
C LEU A 114 -8.72 -0.83 12.65
N LEU A 115 -9.83 -0.51 13.31
CA LEU A 115 -10.66 0.63 12.96
C LEU A 115 -9.90 1.96 13.09
N ALA A 116 -9.21 2.17 14.22
CA ALA A 116 -8.43 3.38 14.45
C ALA A 116 -7.30 3.55 13.42
N TYR A 117 -6.70 2.44 12.96
CA TYR A 117 -5.69 2.45 11.92
C TYR A 117 -6.27 2.68 10.51
N PHE A 118 -7.27 1.88 10.10
CA PHE A 118 -7.75 1.86 8.73
C PHE A 118 -8.67 3.03 8.37
N VAL A 119 -9.48 3.53 9.30
CA VAL A 119 -10.40 4.65 9.03
C VAL A 119 -9.67 5.90 8.51
N PRO A 120 -8.66 6.46 9.21
CA PRO A 120 -7.93 7.63 8.73
C PRO A 120 -7.07 7.32 7.50
N LEU A 121 -6.53 6.10 7.40
CA LEU A 121 -5.78 5.67 6.21
C LEU A 121 -6.65 5.68 4.96
N PHE A 122 -7.86 5.11 5.00
CA PHE A 122 -8.77 5.12 3.86
C PHE A 122 -9.30 6.51 3.55
N ALA A 123 -9.56 7.33 4.56
CA ALA A 123 -9.95 8.73 4.35
C ALA A 123 -8.84 9.51 3.63
N TYR A 124 -7.58 9.30 4.01
CA TYR A 124 -6.43 9.87 3.32
C TYR A 124 -6.32 9.39 1.87
N ILE A 125 -6.37 8.07 1.63
CA ILE A 125 -6.27 7.51 0.27
C ILE A 125 -7.40 8.02 -0.63
N HIS A 126 -8.62 8.13 -0.10
CA HIS A 126 -9.74 8.68 -0.84
C HIS A 126 -9.50 10.14 -1.24
N SER A 127 -9.05 10.98 -0.30
CA SER A 127 -8.72 12.38 -0.58
C SER A 127 -7.56 12.51 -1.57
N ARG A 128 -6.54 11.65 -1.45
CA ARG A 128 -5.38 11.61 -2.35
C ARG A 128 -5.78 11.22 -3.77
N ASN A 129 -6.56 10.16 -3.94
CA ASN A 129 -6.95 9.67 -5.26
C ASN A 129 -7.79 10.66 -6.07
N GLN A 130 -8.44 11.63 -5.42
CA GLN A 130 -9.15 12.72 -6.09
C GLN A 130 -8.21 13.82 -6.61
N ALA A 131 -7.04 13.99 -6.00
CA ALA A 131 -6.06 15.02 -6.35
C ALA A 131 -5.02 14.54 -7.38
N VAL A 132 -4.98 13.24 -7.65
CA VAL A 132 -3.92 12.56 -8.37
C VAL A 132 -4.45 11.98 -9.70
N PRO A 133 -3.67 12.02 -10.80
CA PRO A 133 -4.03 11.39 -12.07
C PRO A 133 -4.38 9.90 -11.93
N ASP A 134 -5.15 9.36 -12.88
CA ASP A 134 -5.67 7.99 -12.80
C ASP A 134 -4.59 6.91 -12.62
N GLU A 135 -3.39 7.15 -13.16
CA GLU A 135 -2.24 6.25 -13.12
C GLU A 135 -1.59 6.12 -11.74
N ASP A 136 -1.61 7.19 -10.95
CA ASP A 136 -0.98 7.25 -9.64
C ASP A 136 -1.96 6.91 -8.51
N ARG A 137 -3.22 6.57 -8.83
CA ARG A 137 -4.23 6.21 -7.82
C ARG A 137 -3.92 4.89 -7.11
N VAL A 138 -4.00 4.91 -5.79
CA VAL A 138 -3.73 3.75 -4.92
C VAL A 138 -5.05 3.06 -4.56
N LEU A 139 -5.03 1.74 -4.34
CA LEU A 139 -6.23 0.91 -4.08
C LEU A 139 -7.29 0.89 -5.21
N THR A 140 -6.91 1.23 -6.44
CA THR A 140 -7.76 0.94 -7.61
C THR A 140 -7.73 -0.56 -7.94
N PRO A 141 -8.78 -1.13 -8.56
CA PRO A 141 -8.77 -2.53 -9.01
C PRO A 141 -7.56 -2.84 -9.90
N TYR A 142 -7.16 -1.86 -10.73
CA TYR A 142 -5.97 -1.92 -11.56
C TYR A 142 -4.68 -2.03 -10.71
N HIS A 143 -4.46 -1.11 -9.76
CA HIS A 143 -3.28 -1.14 -8.88
C HIS A 143 -3.20 -2.43 -8.05
N LEU A 144 -4.33 -2.89 -7.51
CA LEU A 144 -4.36 -4.13 -6.72
C LEU A 144 -4.05 -5.35 -7.58
N GLY A 145 -4.53 -5.37 -8.83
CA GLY A 145 -4.18 -6.39 -9.82
C GLY A 145 -2.68 -6.41 -10.11
N GLU A 146 -2.04 -5.24 -10.21
CA GLU A 146 -0.60 -5.14 -10.47
C GLU A 146 0.25 -5.57 -9.27
N VAL A 147 -0.11 -5.17 -8.05
CA VAL A 147 0.55 -5.63 -6.81
C VAL A 147 0.43 -7.15 -6.67
N MET A 148 -0.75 -7.70 -6.95
CA MET A 148 -1.00 -9.14 -6.91
C MET A 148 -0.17 -9.88 -7.98
N ASN A 149 -0.10 -9.33 -9.20
CA ASN A 149 0.74 -9.87 -10.26
C ASN A 149 2.23 -9.83 -9.91
N GLY A 150 2.70 -8.77 -9.26
CA GLY A 150 4.07 -8.64 -8.75
C GLY A 150 4.39 -9.70 -7.69
N LEU A 151 3.46 -9.96 -6.77
CA LEU A 151 3.57 -11.03 -5.78
C LEU A 151 3.58 -12.42 -6.45
N LEU A 152 2.68 -12.66 -7.39
CA LEU A 152 2.61 -13.89 -8.20
C LEU A 152 3.91 -14.12 -8.97
N ARG A 153 4.48 -13.07 -9.58
CA ARG A 153 5.78 -13.14 -10.27
C ARG A 153 6.91 -13.51 -9.32
N ARG A 154 6.97 -12.92 -8.12
CA ARG A 154 7.94 -13.31 -7.08
C ARG A 154 7.77 -14.75 -6.62
N ALA A 155 6.55 -15.28 -6.68
CA ALA A 155 6.23 -16.68 -6.42
C ALA A 155 6.40 -17.60 -7.66
N GLY A 156 6.90 -17.11 -8.80
CA GLY A 156 7.13 -17.90 -10.02
C GLY A 156 5.86 -18.24 -10.82
N MET A 157 4.73 -17.59 -10.51
CA MET A 157 3.43 -17.85 -11.16
C MET A 157 3.16 -16.82 -12.27
N LYS A 158 2.43 -17.25 -13.32
CA LYS A 158 2.02 -16.38 -14.42
C LYS A 158 0.99 -15.36 -13.92
N PRO A 159 1.02 -14.09 -14.37
CA PRO A 159 0.03 -13.09 -14.00
C PRO A 159 -1.36 -13.53 -14.43
N ILE A 160 -2.32 -13.30 -13.53
CA ILE A 160 -3.72 -13.73 -13.66
C ILE A 160 -4.64 -12.51 -13.84
N PHE A 161 -4.27 -11.37 -13.24
CA PHE A 161 -5.03 -10.12 -13.30
C PHE A 161 -4.45 -9.20 -14.41
N ASN A 162 -5.26 -8.29 -14.97
CA ASN A 162 -4.85 -7.29 -15.98
C ASN A 162 -4.12 -7.85 -17.22
N ARG A 163 -4.54 -9.03 -17.71
CA ARG A 163 -3.86 -9.78 -18.79
C ARG A 163 -3.90 -9.11 -20.18
N GLY A 164 -4.81 -8.15 -20.39
CA GLY A 164 -5.03 -7.46 -21.67
C GLY A 164 -4.62 -5.99 -21.68
N GLU A 165 -4.40 -5.41 -20.51
CA GLU A 165 -3.83 -4.06 -20.31
C GLU A 165 -2.45 -4.24 -19.69
N ALA A 166 -1.63 -5.04 -20.36
CA ALA A 166 -0.26 -5.31 -19.93
C ALA A 166 0.53 -4.00 -19.96
N ALA A 167 0.52 -3.29 -18.83
CA ALA A 167 1.07 -1.96 -18.68
C ALA A 167 0.40 -0.95 -19.62
N VAL A 168 -0.13 0.15 -19.09
CA VAL A 168 -0.05 1.41 -19.83
C VAL A 168 1.37 1.47 -20.38
N ASP A 169 1.47 1.55 -21.70
CA ASP A 169 2.64 1.41 -22.54
C ASP A 169 3.85 2.17 -21.96
N ARG A 170 4.54 1.56 -20.98
CA ARG A 170 5.88 1.99 -20.55
C ARG A 170 6.90 1.69 -21.63
N THR A 171 6.54 0.84 -22.59
CA THR A 171 7.04 0.96 -23.94
C THR A 171 6.59 2.33 -24.43
N GLY A 172 7.39 3.37 -24.19
CA GLY A 172 7.17 4.63 -24.87
C GLY A 172 7.20 4.41 -26.40
N PRO A 173 7.23 5.47 -27.20
CA PRO A 173 7.13 5.33 -28.65
C PRO A 173 8.07 4.27 -29.25
N PRO A 174 7.68 3.59 -30.36
CA PRO A 174 8.31 2.37 -30.88
C PRO A 174 9.68 2.61 -31.53
N ILE A 175 10.59 3.23 -30.78
CA ILE A 175 11.99 3.46 -31.08
C ILE A 175 12.82 2.76 -30.01
N VAL A 176 13.98 2.27 -30.44
CA VAL A 176 14.97 1.60 -29.59
C VAL A 176 16.27 2.38 -29.73
N PHE A 177 16.84 2.81 -28.61
CA PHE A 177 18.16 3.44 -28.62
C PHE A 177 19.24 2.37 -28.71
N ILE A 178 20.00 2.39 -29.81
CA ILE A 178 21.12 1.48 -30.02
C ILE A 178 22.39 2.22 -29.64
N GLY A 179 23.00 1.82 -28.53
CA GLY A 179 24.25 2.41 -28.05
C GLY A 179 25.45 1.93 -28.87
N LYS A 180 26.21 2.85 -29.47
CA LYS A 180 27.49 2.50 -30.11
C LYS A 180 28.59 2.46 -29.05
N SER A 181 29.08 1.27 -28.72
CA SER A 181 30.25 1.12 -27.85
C SER A 181 31.50 1.60 -28.60
N GLN A 182 32.33 2.44 -27.98
CA GLN A 182 33.61 2.84 -28.57
C GLN A 182 34.51 1.60 -28.66
N GLY A 183 34.83 1.17 -29.89
CA GLY A 183 35.82 0.12 -30.14
C GLY A 183 35.29 -1.31 -30.26
N SER A 184 34.00 -1.56 -30.11
CA SER A 184 33.43 -2.89 -30.41
C SER A 184 32.09 -2.77 -31.17
N PRO A 185 31.88 -3.57 -32.24
CA PRO A 185 30.61 -3.59 -32.98
C PRO A 185 29.49 -4.34 -32.24
N LYS A 186 29.77 -4.91 -31.06
CA LYS A 186 28.78 -5.57 -30.21
C LYS A 186 28.31 -4.62 -29.13
N GLU A 187 27.01 -4.60 -28.96
CA GLU A 187 26.30 -3.92 -27.88
C GLU A 187 26.72 -4.48 -26.52
N ASP A 188 26.94 -3.59 -25.56
CA ASP A 188 27.14 -3.97 -24.16
C ASP A 188 25.77 -3.95 -23.46
N PRO A 189 25.14 -5.12 -23.25
CA PRO A 189 23.78 -5.19 -22.69
C PRO A 189 23.68 -4.57 -21.30
N ALA A 190 24.78 -4.53 -20.51
CA ALA A 190 24.76 -3.94 -19.19
C ALA A 190 24.59 -2.41 -19.23
N ARG A 191 25.18 -1.75 -20.24
CA ARG A 191 25.10 -0.29 -20.39
C ARG A 191 23.75 0.18 -20.91
N VAL A 192 23.13 -0.63 -21.77
CA VAL A 192 21.78 -0.36 -22.30
C VAL A 192 20.76 -0.50 -21.17
N ALA A 193 20.84 -1.56 -20.37
CA ALA A 193 19.99 -1.74 -19.19
C ALA A 193 20.13 -0.58 -18.20
N GLN A 194 21.37 -0.12 -17.92
CA GLN A 194 21.59 1.04 -17.06
C GLN A 194 20.99 2.34 -17.63
N ALA A 195 21.01 2.51 -18.96
CA ALA A 195 20.41 3.67 -19.60
C ALA A 195 18.88 3.61 -19.55
N GLU A 196 18.28 2.43 -19.73
CA GLU A 196 16.84 2.19 -19.62
C GLU A 196 16.29 2.44 -18.20
N GLU A 197 17.11 2.21 -17.17
CA GLU A 197 16.76 2.51 -15.78
C GLU A 197 16.77 4.01 -15.44
N SER A 198 17.32 4.85 -16.32
CA SER A 198 17.42 6.29 -16.05
C SER A 198 16.06 7.00 -16.15
N ARG A 199 15.79 7.93 -15.22
CA ARG A 199 14.54 8.71 -15.17
C ARG A 199 14.24 9.44 -16.49
N SER A 200 15.27 9.87 -17.21
CA SER A 200 15.16 10.66 -18.44
C SER A 200 15.07 9.82 -19.72
N TYR A 201 15.18 8.49 -19.63
CA TYR A 201 15.16 7.62 -20.81
C TYR A 201 13.85 7.75 -21.60
N MET A 202 12.72 7.78 -20.89
CA MET A 202 11.39 7.89 -21.51
C MET A 202 11.18 9.25 -22.18
N SER A 203 11.53 10.35 -21.50
CA SER A 203 11.43 11.70 -22.06
C SER A 203 12.32 11.87 -23.30
N ALA A 204 13.51 11.27 -23.31
CA ALA A 204 14.37 11.25 -24.50
C ALA A 204 13.74 10.44 -25.64
N LYS A 205 13.07 9.33 -25.32
CA LYS A 205 12.39 8.48 -26.29
C LYS A 205 11.23 9.22 -26.97
N GLU A 206 10.43 9.91 -26.18
CA GLU A 206 9.33 10.77 -26.66
C GLU A 206 9.84 11.92 -27.53
N LEU A 207 10.88 12.62 -27.08
CA LEU A 207 11.52 13.70 -27.82
C LEU A 207 11.98 13.25 -29.22
N VAL A 208 12.71 12.13 -29.29
CA VAL A 208 13.24 11.61 -30.56
C VAL A 208 12.10 11.12 -31.46
N TYR A 209 11.08 10.49 -30.89
CA TYR A 209 9.95 10.03 -31.68
C TYR A 209 9.14 11.18 -32.27
N ASP A 210 8.87 12.22 -31.48
CA ASP A 210 8.19 13.43 -31.95
C ASP A 210 9.01 14.13 -33.06
N ALA A 211 10.33 14.21 -32.93
CA ALA A 211 11.22 14.71 -33.97
C ALA A 211 11.11 13.88 -35.27
N VAL A 212 11.05 12.55 -35.17
CA VAL A 212 10.88 11.66 -36.34
C VAL A 212 9.52 11.84 -36.99
N LEU A 213 8.44 11.93 -36.21
CA LEU A 213 7.08 12.17 -36.72
C LEU A 213 6.99 13.49 -37.49
N ARG A 214 7.66 14.54 -36.98
CA ARG A 214 7.75 15.86 -37.61
C ARG A 214 8.77 15.94 -38.75
N ARG A 215 9.51 14.85 -39.02
CA ARG A 215 10.62 14.80 -39.99
C ARG A 215 11.67 15.88 -39.76
N ALA A 216 11.95 16.18 -38.49
CA ALA A 216 12.97 17.14 -38.12
C ALA A 216 14.37 16.62 -38.51
N THR A 217 15.23 17.51 -39.00
CA THR A 217 16.64 17.19 -39.30
C THR A 217 17.52 17.29 -38.07
N ASP A 218 17.25 18.27 -37.21
CA ASP A 218 18.06 18.59 -36.04
C ASP A 218 17.19 18.86 -34.82
N ILE A 219 17.65 18.40 -33.66
CA ILE A 219 17.06 18.67 -32.36
C ILE A 219 18.03 19.59 -31.60
N HIS A 220 17.58 20.79 -31.27
CA HIS A 220 18.33 21.77 -30.51
C HIS A 220 17.83 21.76 -29.06
N LEU A 221 18.73 21.46 -28.13
CA LEU A 221 18.48 21.49 -26.69
C LEU A 221 19.22 22.67 -26.07
N GLU A 222 18.46 23.63 -25.53
CA GLU A 222 18.99 24.87 -24.98
C GLU A 222 18.72 24.92 -23.47
N PRO A 223 19.73 24.60 -22.64
CA PRO A 223 19.57 24.64 -21.20
C PRO A 223 19.49 26.08 -20.72
N THR A 224 18.35 26.45 -20.14
CA THR A 224 18.16 27.72 -19.41
C THR A 224 18.25 27.45 -17.91
N SER A 225 18.28 28.50 -17.08
CA SER A 225 18.35 28.39 -15.61
C SER A 225 17.18 27.60 -15.00
N GLU A 226 15.98 27.69 -15.57
CA GLU A 226 14.76 27.08 -15.03
C GLU A 226 14.21 25.93 -15.90
N ARG A 227 14.44 25.96 -17.22
CA ARG A 227 13.83 25.01 -18.18
C ARG A 227 14.80 24.60 -19.28
N LEU A 228 14.57 23.42 -19.87
CA LEU A 228 15.24 22.97 -21.08
C LEU A 228 14.36 23.30 -22.29
N SER A 229 14.77 24.30 -23.08
CA SER A 229 14.04 24.67 -24.29
C SER A 229 14.44 23.73 -25.44
N THR A 230 13.44 23.13 -26.09
CA THR A 230 13.63 22.24 -27.23
C THR A 230 13.18 22.94 -28.50
N ARG A 231 14.02 22.94 -29.54
CA ARG A 231 13.67 23.45 -30.88
C ARG A 231 13.97 22.40 -31.93
N TYR A 232 13.04 22.19 -32.86
CA TYR A 232 13.23 21.30 -34.00
C TYR A 232 13.55 22.10 -35.25
N ARG A 233 14.50 21.63 -36.06
CA ARG A 233 14.67 22.13 -37.42
C ARG A 233 13.84 21.27 -38.37
N ILE A 234 12.79 21.85 -38.96
CA ILE A 234 11.92 21.19 -39.93
C ILE A 234 12.06 21.95 -41.24
N ASP A 235 12.41 21.26 -42.32
CA ASP A 235 12.62 21.86 -43.65
C ASP A 235 13.51 23.13 -43.65
N GLY A 236 14.49 23.17 -42.74
CA GLY A 236 15.44 24.27 -42.61
C GLY A 236 15.03 25.41 -41.67
N ILE A 237 13.82 25.41 -41.13
CA ILE A 237 13.29 26.45 -40.21
C ILE A 237 13.21 25.89 -38.78
N LEU A 238 13.51 26.74 -37.79
CA LEU A 238 13.42 26.38 -36.37
C LEU A 238 12.00 26.57 -35.83
N HIS A 239 11.44 25.51 -35.27
CA HIS A 239 10.16 25.49 -34.58
C HIS A 239 10.36 25.20 -33.09
N ALA A 240 9.68 25.96 -32.24
CA ALA A 240 9.66 25.69 -30.80
C ALA A 240 8.82 24.43 -30.51
N ALA A 241 9.35 23.55 -29.66
CA ALA A 241 8.66 22.39 -29.15
C ALA A 241 8.32 22.57 -27.66
N GLU A 242 7.62 21.61 -27.08
CA GLU A 242 7.29 21.62 -25.67
C GLU A 242 8.59 21.58 -24.83
N PRO A 243 8.80 22.54 -23.91
CA PRO A 243 9.98 22.57 -23.07
C PRO A 243 9.89 21.48 -21.98
N PHE A 244 11.04 20.92 -21.61
CA PHE A 244 11.13 19.99 -20.48
C PHE A 244 11.47 20.76 -19.20
N ASP A 245 10.77 20.44 -18.12
CA ASP A 245 11.16 20.86 -16.78
C ASP A 245 12.38 20.05 -16.31
N ARG A 246 13.24 20.72 -15.54
CA ARG A 246 14.53 20.17 -15.11
C ARG A 246 14.45 19.38 -13.80
#